data_AF-A0A194SE89-F1
#
_entry.id   AF-A0A194SE89-F1
#
_cell.length_a   1.000
_cell.length_b   1.000
_cell.length_c   1.000
_cell.angle_alpha   90.00
_cell.angle_beta   90.00
_cell.angle_gamma   90.00
#
_symmetry.space_group_name_H-M   'P 1'
#
loop_
_entity.id
_entity.type
_entity.pdbx_description
1 polymer ?
#
loop_
_entity_poly.entity_id
_entity_poly.type
_entity_poly.pdbx_seq_one_letter_code
_entity_poly.pdbx_strand_id
1 'polypeptide(L)'
;PRKAVAQAPARHLAKYIFPRQFGLHNVFTSDKARTSFQIMPDYLDREVEIKKLGPVKTPERLKPVLPILDKLATLSARCNYRKLLDRRCPSKVRSLFASSTAQH
;
A
#
# COMPACT_ATOMS: atom_id res chain seq x y z
N PRO A 1 20.50 8.52 22.35
CA PRO A 1 20.73 7.57 21.24
C PRO A 1 19.39 7.10 20.59
N ARG A 2 19.05 7.61 19.40
CA ARG A 2 17.90 7.08 18.63
C ARG A 2 18.28 5.69 18.15
N LYS A 3 17.63 4.64 18.68
CA LYS A 3 17.79 3.27 18.18
C LYS A 3 17.65 3.30 16.66
N ALA A 4 18.57 2.66 15.94
CA ALA A 4 18.45 2.46 14.50
C ALA A 4 17.11 1.75 14.26
N VAL A 5 16.10 2.50 13.83
CA VAL A 5 14.79 1.95 13.51
C VAL A 5 15.02 1.00 12.34
N ALA A 6 14.51 -0.23 12.47
CA ALA A 6 14.69 -1.26 11.46
C ALA A 6 14.21 -0.69 10.12
N GLN A 7 15.12 -0.40 9.18
CA GLN A 7 14.80 0.18 7.87
C GLN A 7 14.21 -0.85 6.90
N ALA A 8 14.13 -2.13 7.29
CA ALA A 8 13.61 -3.20 6.45
C ALA A 8 12.16 -2.93 5.96
N PRO A 9 11.20 -2.46 6.79
CA PRO A 9 9.87 -2.09 6.35
C PRO A 9 9.89 -0.90 5.39
N ALA A 10 10.74 0.10 5.64
CA ALA A 10 10.86 1.28 4.79
C ALA A 10 11.42 0.94 3.39
N ARG A 11 12.40 0.04 3.32
CA ARG A 11 12.97 -0.44 2.04
C ARG A 11 11.98 -1.29 1.28
N HIS A 12 11.17 -2.09 1.96
CA HIS A 12 10.08 -2.85 1.34
C HIS A 12 9.01 -1.92 0.79
N LEU A 13 8.55 -0.96 1.60
CA LEU A 13 7.57 0.05 1.19
C LEU A 13 8.07 0.92 0.02
N ALA A 14 9.37 1.19 -0.05
CA ALA A 14 9.96 1.92 -1.17
C ALA A 14 9.72 1.20 -2.52
N LYS A 15 9.68 -0.15 -2.54
CA LYS A 15 9.41 -0.93 -3.76
C LYS A 15 7.96 -0.77 -4.23
N TYR A 16 7.01 -0.60 -3.31
CA TYR A 16 5.62 -0.31 -3.62
C TYR A 16 5.43 1.10 -4.19
N ILE A 17 6.04 2.10 -3.55
CA ILE A 17 5.81 3.52 -3.89
C ILE A 17 6.65 3.95 -5.10
N PHE A 18 7.87 3.42 -5.24
CA PHE A 18 8.81 3.79 -6.31
C PHE A 18 9.22 2.59 -7.19
N PRO A 19 8.28 1.81 -7.72
CA PRO A 19 8.56 0.54 -8.38
C PRO A 19 9.55 0.68 -9.53
N ARG A 20 9.41 1.75 -10.33
CA ARG A 20 10.31 2.04 -11.46
C ARG A 20 11.78 2.17 -11.05
N GLN A 21 12.06 2.67 -9.84
CA GLN A 21 13.45 2.83 -9.36
C GLN A 21 14.12 1.50 -9.03
N PHE A 22 13.33 0.45 -8.84
CA PHE A 22 13.78 -0.92 -8.59
C PHE A 22 13.65 -1.81 -9.83
N GLY A 23 13.29 -1.25 -10.98
CA GLY A 23 13.02 -2.01 -12.20
C GLY A 23 11.71 -2.81 -12.17
N LEU A 24 10.82 -2.53 -11.21
CA LEU A 24 9.52 -3.17 -11.12
C LEU A 24 8.53 -2.53 -12.10
N HIS A 25 7.60 -3.33 -12.63
CA HIS A 25 6.62 -2.89 -13.63
C HIS A 25 5.72 -1.77 -13.08
N ASN A 26 5.15 -0.92 -13.91
CA ASN A 26 4.17 0.07 -13.45
C ASN A 26 3.34 0.55 -14.64
N VAL A 27 2.26 1.29 -14.36
CA VAL A 27 1.34 1.81 -15.37
C VAL A 27 2.04 2.66 -16.45
N PHE A 28 3.17 3.31 -16.11
CA PHE A 28 3.90 4.18 -17.03
C PHE A 28 5.01 3.48 -17.81
N THR A 29 5.34 2.22 -17.48
CA THR A 29 6.39 1.44 -18.15
C THR A 29 5.84 0.13 -18.70
N SER A 30 4.53 0.06 -18.94
CA SER A 30 3.98 -1.08 -19.67
C SER A 30 4.39 -0.96 -21.13
N ASP A 31 4.99 -2.01 -21.68
CA ASP A 31 5.39 -2.08 -23.10
C ASP A 31 4.18 -2.13 -24.06
N LYS A 32 2.97 -2.17 -23.49
CA LYS A 32 1.72 -2.28 -24.23
C LYS A 32 1.20 -0.90 -24.62
N ALA A 33 0.67 -0.79 -25.83
CA ALA A 33 0.03 0.43 -26.31
C ALA A 33 -1.12 0.84 -25.38
N ARG A 34 -1.23 2.14 -25.09
CA ARG A 34 -2.29 2.73 -24.25
C ARG A 34 -3.71 2.43 -24.74
N THR A 35 -3.86 2.11 -26.02
CA THR A 35 -5.10 1.72 -26.68
C THR A 35 -5.45 0.23 -26.51
N SER A 36 -4.59 -0.58 -25.90
CA SER A 36 -4.90 -1.99 -25.66
C SER A 36 -5.95 -2.12 -24.54
N PHE A 37 -7.05 -2.82 -24.83
CA PHE A 37 -8.07 -3.21 -23.83
C PHE A 37 -7.59 -4.30 -22.87
N GLN A 38 -6.28 -4.49 -22.74
CA GLN A 38 -5.71 -5.54 -21.91
C GLN A 38 -5.74 -5.14 -20.44
N ILE A 39 -6.15 -6.09 -19.59
CA ILE A 39 -6.21 -5.91 -18.15
C ILE A 39 -4.81 -5.56 -17.63
N MET A 40 -4.67 -4.36 -17.06
CA MET A 40 -3.45 -3.99 -16.36
C MET A 40 -3.32 -4.83 -15.09
N PRO A 41 -2.09 -5.17 -14.67
CA PRO A 41 -1.88 -5.87 -13.41
C PRO A 41 -2.47 -5.08 -12.24
N ASP A 42 -3.00 -5.80 -11.25
CA ASP A 42 -3.29 -5.20 -9.96
C ASP A 42 -1.97 -4.80 -9.29
N TYR A 43 -1.82 -3.51 -9.00
CA TYR A 43 -0.64 -2.95 -8.36
C TYR A 43 -0.79 -2.82 -6.84
N LEU A 44 -1.92 -3.26 -6.28
CA LEU A 44 -2.18 -3.24 -4.84
C LEU A 44 -1.35 -4.29 -4.09
N ASP A 45 -1.22 -5.50 -4.64
CA ASP A 45 -0.35 -6.56 -4.12
C ASP A 45 0.79 -6.84 -5.10
N ARG A 46 2.03 -6.66 -4.62
CA ARG A 46 3.25 -6.86 -5.41
C ARG A 46 4.24 -7.80 -4.74
N GLU A 47 3.81 -8.53 -3.71
CA GLU A 47 4.71 -9.38 -2.92
C GLU A 47 5.41 -10.44 -3.77
N VAL A 48 4.68 -11.05 -4.73
CA VAL A 48 5.26 -12.06 -5.64
C VAL A 48 6.35 -11.46 -6.52
N GLU A 49 6.14 -10.26 -7.07
CA GLU A 49 7.09 -9.58 -7.93
C GLU A 49 8.31 -9.11 -7.13
N ILE A 50 8.10 -8.53 -5.95
CA ILE A 50 9.16 -8.11 -5.03
C ILE A 50 10.00 -9.30 -4.57
N LYS A 51 9.37 -10.45 -4.32
CA LYS A 51 10.07 -11.69 -3.97
C LYS A 51 10.91 -12.21 -5.14
N LYS A 52 10.39 -12.16 -6.37
CA LYS A 52 11.12 -12.54 -7.59
C LYS A 52 12.30 -11.62 -7.88
N LEU A 53 12.19 -10.32 -7.58
CA LEU A 53 13.30 -9.36 -7.70
C LEU A 53 14.48 -9.73 -6.79
N GLY A 54 14.21 -10.34 -5.64
CA GLY A 54 15.23 -10.74 -4.69
C GLY A 54 15.92 -9.56 -3.98
N PRO A 55 17.10 -9.80 -3.36
CA PRO A 55 17.87 -8.76 -2.70
C PRO A 55 18.38 -7.73 -3.70
N VAL A 56 17.97 -6.48 -3.54
CA VAL A 56 18.40 -5.36 -4.39
C VAL A 56 18.88 -4.21 -3.52
N LYS A 57 19.93 -3.52 -3.97
CA LYS A 57 20.43 -2.32 -3.28
C LYS A 57 19.38 -1.21 -3.39
N THR A 58 19.28 -0.38 -2.35
CA THR A 58 18.46 0.82 -2.42
C THR A 58 19.12 1.83 -3.38
N PRO A 59 18.41 2.32 -4.41
CA PRO A 59 18.91 3.37 -5.29
C PRO A 59 19.31 4.62 -4.49
N GLU A 60 20.44 5.25 -4.84
CA GLU A 60 20.99 6.41 -4.13
C GLU A 60 19.95 7.52 -3.90
N ARG A 61 19.18 7.82 -4.95
CA ARG A 61 18.13 8.84 -4.93
C ARG A 61 17.03 8.58 -3.90
N LEU A 62 16.82 7.32 -3.49
CA LEU A 62 15.79 6.94 -2.53
C LEU A 62 16.28 6.89 -1.08
N LYS A 63 17.60 6.88 -0.84
CA LYS A 63 18.15 6.84 0.53
C LYS A 63 17.62 7.97 1.42
N PRO A 64 17.55 9.25 0.97
CA PRO A 64 17.05 10.34 1.80
C PRO A 64 15.56 10.20 2.18
N VAL A 65 14.78 9.44 1.42
CA VAL A 65 13.33 9.26 1.62
C VAL A 65 13.02 8.12 2.58
N LEU A 66 13.96 7.19 2.82
CA LEU A 66 13.74 6.05 3.73
C LEU A 66 13.26 6.45 5.14
N PRO A 67 13.79 7.49 5.80
CA PRO A 67 13.28 7.91 7.11
C PRO A 67 11.82 8.39 7.07
N ILE A 68 11.40 8.98 5.96
CA ILE A 68 10.01 9.44 5.77
C ILE A 68 9.09 8.23 5.58
N LEU A 69 9.51 7.25 4.78
CA LEU A 69 8.76 6.01 4.57
C LEU A 69 8.63 5.19 5.85
N ASP A 70 9.68 5.15 6.66
CA ASP A 70 9.65 4.49 7.97
C ASP A 70 8.63 5.16 8.90
N LYS A 71 8.63 6.49 8.96
CA LYS A 71 7.64 7.27 9.71
C LYS A 71 6.22 7.01 9.18
N LEU A 72 6.04 7.00 7.86
CA LEU A 72 4.76 6.72 7.22
C LEU A 72 4.25 5.32 7.59
N ALA A 73 5.08 4.29 7.47
CA ALA A 73 4.74 2.92 7.83
C ALA A 73 4.34 2.82 9.31
N THR A 74 5.11 3.45 10.19
CA THR A 74 4.84 3.49 11.63
C THR A 74 3.50 4.18 11.94
N LEU A 75 3.22 5.32 11.33
CA LEU A 75 1.98 6.06 11.54
C LEU A 75 0.77 5.29 10.99
N SER A 76 0.91 4.67 9.82
CA SER A 76 -0.13 3.83 9.23
C SER A 76 -0.46 2.63 10.11
N ALA A 77 0.55 1.90 10.59
CA ALA A 77 0.37 0.74 11.46
C ALA A 77 -0.29 1.09 12.80
N ARG A 78 -0.07 2.31 13.30
CA ARG A 78 -0.67 2.81 14.55
C ARG A 78 -2.00 3.50 14.35
N CYS A 79 -2.42 3.74 13.09
CA CYS A 79 -3.64 4.46 12.79
C CYS A 79 -4.85 3.59 13.14
N ASN A 80 -5.71 4.10 14.03
CA ASN A 80 -7.00 3.46 14.30
C ASN A 80 -8.01 3.86 13.21
N TYR A 81 -7.94 3.19 12.06
CA TYR A 81 -8.81 3.44 10.93
C TYR A 81 -10.29 3.29 11.27
N ARG A 82 -10.67 2.37 12.18
CA ARG A 82 -12.05 2.21 12.66
C ARG A 82 -12.55 3.50 13.30
N LYS A 83 -11.82 4.05 14.27
CA LYS A 83 -12.18 5.30 14.96
C LYS A 83 -12.20 6.51 14.00
N LEU A 84 -11.31 6.53 13.01
CA LEU A 84 -11.31 7.55 11.97
C LEU A 84 -12.59 7.47 11.11
N LEU A 85 -12.95 6.26 10.67
CA LEU A 85 -14.16 5.99 9.91
C LEU A 85 -15.40 6.36 10.71
N ASP A 86 -15.53 5.90 11.96
CA ASP A 86 -16.69 6.20 12.81
C ASP A 86 -16.90 7.72 13.01
N ARG A 87 -15.82 8.51 12.99
CA ARG A 87 -15.89 9.98 13.11
C ARG A 87 -16.27 10.71 11.82
N ARG A 88 -15.91 10.17 10.65
CA ARG A 88 -16.06 10.85 9.35
C ARG A 88 -17.21 10.30 8.52
N CYS A 89 -17.43 9.01 8.60
CA CYS A 89 -18.56 8.30 8.05
C CYS A 89 -19.13 7.41 9.16
N PRO A 90 -19.84 8.00 10.16
CA PRO A 90 -20.61 7.21 11.11
C PRO A 90 -21.68 6.48 10.30
N SER A 91 -21.35 5.27 9.86
CA SER A 91 -22.21 4.49 8.98
C SER A 91 -23.45 4.13 9.76
N LYS A 92 -24.51 4.93 9.59
CA LYS A 92 -25.88 4.53 9.93
C LYS A 92 -26.36 3.52 8.88
N VAL A 93 -25.57 2.48 8.61
CA VAL A 93 -26.16 1.23 8.11
C VAL A 93 -26.96 0.68 9.28
N ARG A 94 -28.10 1.33 9.57
CA ARG A 94 -29.22 0.67 10.21
C ARG A 94 -29.45 -0.54 9.33
N SER A 95 -29.22 -1.70 9.91
CA SER A 95 -29.52 -2.97 9.29
C SER A 95 -30.91 -2.90 8.67
N LEU A 96 -30.97 -2.69 7.35
CA LEU A 96 -32.19 -2.88 6.55
C LEU A 96 -32.62 -4.36 6.55
N PHE A 97 -31.85 -5.23 7.23
CA PHE A 97 -32.11 -6.65 7.40
C PHE A 97 -32.50 -7.05 8.84
N ALA A 98 -32.61 -6.11 9.80
CA ALA A 98 -32.96 -6.41 11.20
C ALA A 98 -34.45 -6.20 11.53
N SER A 99 -35.32 -6.23 10.52
CA SER A 99 -36.77 -6.23 10.72
C SER A 99 -37.45 -7.19 9.74
N SER A 100 -37.14 -8.49 9.83
CA SER A 100 -38.00 -9.53 9.28
C SER A 100 -38.11 -10.71 10.24
N THR A 101 -38.43 -10.45 11.50
CA THR A 101 -38.99 -11.43 12.43
C THR A 101 -39.91 -10.70 13.38
N ALA A 102 -41.17 -10.49 12.96
CA ALA A 102 -42.36 -10.44 13.80
C ALA A 102 -43.53 -9.91 12.96
N GLN A 103 -44.35 -10.81 12.41
CA GLN A 103 -45.80 -10.64 12.34
C GLN A 103 -46.46 -11.98 11.96
N HIS A 104 -47.31 -12.41 12.88
CA HIS A 104 -48.36 -13.44 12.91
C HIS A 104 -48.53 -14.42 11.75
#